data_AF-A0AAD1ESJ5-F1
#
_entry.id   AF-A0AAD1ESJ5-F1
#
_cell.length_a   1.000
_cell.length_b   1.000
_cell.length_c   1.000
_cell.angle_alpha   90.00
_cell.angle_beta   90.00
_cell.angle_gamma   90.00
#
_symmetry.space_group_name_H-M   'P 1'
#
loop_
_entity.id
_entity.type
_entity.pdbx_description
1 polymer ?
#
loop_
_entity_poly.entity_id
_entity_poly.type
_entity_poly.pdbx_seq_one_letter_code
_entity_poly.pdbx_strand_id
1 'polypeptide(L)' 'MKLKQVMPVSTITADERDIERFRKQGYRSFPVVTVYKANGVHDRWCDLQVDKIKQYTEE' A
#
# COMPACT_ATOMS: atom_id res chain seq x y z
N MET A 1 -10.06 13.83 6.39
CA MET A 1 -9.32 14.25 5.18
C MET A 1 -9.19 13.08 4.22
N LYS A 2 -9.21 13.30 2.90
CA LYS A 2 -9.07 12.22 1.91
C LYS A 2 -7.58 12.00 1.62
N LEU A 3 -7.09 10.75 1.62
CA LEU A 3 -5.69 10.38 1.35
C LEU A 3 -5.11 11.02 0.07
N LYS A 4 -5.94 11.16 -0.98
CA LYS A 4 -5.57 11.81 -2.24
C LYS A 4 -5.19 13.29 -2.11
N GLN A 5 -5.56 13.96 -1.02
CA GLN A 5 -5.23 15.38 -0.78
C GLN A 5 -3.83 15.56 -0.19
N VAL A 6 -3.33 14.56 0.55
CA VAL A 6 -2.03 14.62 1.23
C VAL A 6 -0.92 13.94 0.42
N MET A 7 -1.27 13.05 -0.51
CA MET A 7 -0.30 12.42 -1.42
C MET A 7 -0.95 11.84 -2.69
N PRO A 8 -0.16 11.61 -3.76
CA PRO A 8 -0.60 10.81 -4.90
C PRO A 8 -0.92 9.38 -4.45
N VAL A 9 -2.14 8.91 -4.72
CA VAL A 9 -2.58 7.55 -4.39
C VAL A 9 -3.07 6.84 -5.65
N SER A 10 -2.43 5.72 -5.96
CA SER A 10 -2.88 4.79 -7.00
C SER A 10 -3.60 3.61 -6.33
N THR A 11 -4.89 3.47 -6.63
CA THR A 11 -5.69 2.30 -6.20
C THR A 11 -5.77 1.33 -7.36
N ILE A 12 -5.21 0.15 -7.18
CA ILE A 12 -5.21 -0.93 -8.18
C ILE A 12 -6.04 -2.08 -7.62
N THR A 13 -7.04 -2.53 -8.37
CA THR A 13 -7.80 -3.73 -8.02
C THR A 13 -6.99 -4.95 -8.44
N ALA A 14 -6.63 -5.80 -7.48
CA ALA A 14 -5.94 -7.05 -7.75
C ALA A 14 -6.88 -8.05 -8.46
N ASP A 15 -6.38 -8.73 -9.49
CA ASP A 15 -7.08 -9.86 -10.11
C ASP A 15 -6.79 -11.18 -9.34
N GLU A 16 -7.41 -12.30 -9.76
CA GLU A 16 -7.21 -13.61 -9.11
C GLU A 16 -5.74 -14.05 -9.14
N ARG A 17 -4.98 -13.73 -10.19
CA ARG A 17 -3.56 -14.08 -10.32
C ARG A 17 -2.72 -13.24 -9.37
N ASP A 18 -3.04 -11.96 -9.22
CA ASP A 18 -2.42 -11.09 -8.23
C ASP A 18 -2.68 -11.62 -6.81
N ILE A 19 -3.92 -12.01 -6.50
CA ILE A 19 -4.27 -12.58 -5.20
C ILE A 19 -3.50 -13.88 -4.93
N GLU A 20 -3.42 -14.80 -5.89
CA GLU A 20 -2.61 -16.02 -5.77
C GLU A 20 -1.12 -15.71 -5.57
N ARG A 21 -0.59 -14.76 -6.35
CA ARG A 21 0.79 -14.30 -6.20
C ARG A 21 1.02 -13.71 -4.81
N PHE A 22 0.09 -12.93 -4.29
CA PHE A 22 0.18 -12.34 -2.97
C PHE A 22 0.11 -13.39 -1.86
N ARG A 23 -0.75 -14.40 -1.99
CA ARG A 23 -0.79 -15.54 -1.07
C ARG A 23 0.54 -16.31 -1.07
N LYS A 24 1.14 -16.56 -2.23
CA LYS A 24 2.47 -17.18 -2.35
C LYS A 24 3.58 -16.35 -1.72
N GLN A 25 3.45 -15.02 -1.72
CA GLN A 25 4.37 -14.11 -1.03
C GLN A 25 4.15 -14.04 0.49
N GLY A 26 3.15 -14.74 1.02
CA GLY A 26 2.86 -14.80 2.45
C GLY A 26 1.91 -13.72 2.97
N TYR A 27 1.29 -12.90 2.09
CA TYR A 27 0.26 -11.96 2.52
C TYR A 27 -1.01 -12.71 2.92
N ARG A 28 -1.55 -12.34 4.09
CA ARG A 28 -2.72 -13.00 4.69
C ARG A 28 -3.94 -12.10 4.78
N SER A 29 -3.78 -10.78 4.67
CA SER A 29 -4.88 -9.83 4.62
C SER A 29 -4.71 -8.82 3.49
N PHE A 30 -5.85 -8.26 3.08
CA PHE A 30 -5.96 -7.24 2.04
C PHE A 30 -6.68 -6.02 2.63
N PRO A 31 -6.39 -4.80 2.12
CA PRO A 31 -5.48 -4.49 1.02
C PRO A 31 -3.99 -4.58 1.42
N VAL A 32 -3.12 -4.83 0.44
CA VAL A 32 -1.67 -4.70 0.59
C VAL A 32 -1.28 -3.27 0.24
N VAL A 33 -0.69 -2.56 1.19
CA VAL A 33 -0.19 -1.19 1.00
C VAL A 33 1.31 -1.26 0.74
N THR A 34 1.75 -0.59 -0.32
CA THR A 34 3.18 -0.43 -0.65
C THR A 34 3.48 1.04 -0.79
N VAL A 35 4.45 1.53 -0.01
CA VAL A 35 4.95 2.91 -0.06
C VAL A 35 6.22 2.90 -0.90
N TYR A 36 6.22 3.72 -1.94
CA TYR A 36 7.38 3.92 -2.81
C TYR A 36 8.03 5.27 -2.51
N LYS A 37 9.37 5.28 -2.49
CA LYS A 37 10.20 6.50 -2.54
C LYS A 37 11.05 6.44 -3.82
N ALA A 38 11.80 7.51 -4.11
CA ALA A 38 12.63 7.58 -5.32
C ALA A 38 13.66 6.42 -5.42
N ASN A 39 14.03 5.80 -4.30
CA ASN A 39 14.95 4.67 -4.23
C ASN A 39 14.28 3.28 -4.27
N GLY A 40 12.95 3.21 -4.49
CA GLY A 40 12.21 1.96 -4.61
C GLY A 40 11.16 1.76 -3.51
N VAL A 41 10.93 0.49 -3.15
CA VAL A 41 9.97 0.13 -2.09
C VAL A 41 10.54 0.54 -0.74
N HIS A 42 9.87 1.45 -0.07
CA HIS A 42 10.28 1.95 1.23
C HIS A 42 9.67 1.13 2.37
N ASP A 43 8.37 0.84 2.28
CA ASP A 43 7.66 0.05 3.28
C ASP A 43 6.47 -0.67 2.63
N ARG A 44 6.07 -1.79 3.22
CA ARG A 44 5.01 -2.65 2.70
C ARG A 44 4.34 -3.43 3.82
N TRP A 45 3.02 -3.36 3.88
CA TRP A 45 2.24 -4.05 4.91
C TRP A 45 0.85 -4.43 4.39
N CYS A 46 0.17 -5.29 5.15
CA CYS A 46 -1.24 -5.57 4.95
C CYS A 46 -2.09 -4.68 5.88
N ASP A 47 -3.31 -4.40 5.46
CA ASP A 47 -4.30 -3.53 6.11
C ASP A 47 -4.14 -2.05 5.78
N LEU A 48 -5.28 -1.39 5.57
CA LEU A 48 -5.32 0.04 5.25
C LEU A 48 -5.16 0.89 6.52
N GLN A 49 -3.92 1.19 6.90
CA GLN A 49 -3.61 2.03 8.06
C GLN A 49 -3.34 3.48 7.63
N VAL A 50 -4.39 4.30 7.61
CA VAL A 50 -4.31 5.71 7.15
C VAL A 50 -3.32 6.53 7.96
N ASP A 51 -3.28 6.35 9.29
CA ASP A 51 -2.39 7.14 10.15
C ASP A 51 -0.92 6.80 9.93
N LYS A 52 -0.61 5.53 9.65
CA LYS A 52 0.74 5.12 9.23
C LYS A 52 1.13 5.72 7.88
N ILE A 53 0.19 5.79 6.93
CA ILE A 53 0.45 6.42 5.61
C ILE A 53 0.78 7.91 5.78
N LYS A 54 0.07 8.63 6.65
CA LYS A 54 0.32 10.06 6.88
C LYS A 54 1.73 10.38 7.39
N GLN A 55 2.37 9.46 8.11
CA GLN A 55 3.77 9.62 8.55
C GLN A 55 4.74 9.75 7.38
N TYR A 56 4.37 9.30 6.18
CA TYR A 56 5.17 9.47 4.96
C TYR A 56 4.87 10.75 4.19
N THR A 57 3.91 11.56 4.66
CA THR A 57 3.49 12.82 4.04
C THR A 57 3.80 14.05 4.90
N GLU A 58 4.03 13.85 6.20
CA GLU A 58 4.41 14.90 7.14
C GLU A 58 5.96 14.93 7.24
N GLU A 59 6.59 15.83 6.48
CA GLU A 59 7.96 16.35 6.73
C GLU A 59 7.87 17.78 7.27
#